data_AF-W2UKV1-F1
#
_entry.id   AF-W2UKV1-F1
#
_cell.length_a   1.000
_cell.length_b   1.000
_cell.length_c   1.000
_cell.angle_alpha   90.00
_cell.angle_beta   90.00
_cell.angle_gamma   90.00
#
_symmetry.space_group_name_H-M   'P 1'
#
loop_
_entity.id
_entity.type
_entity.pdbx_description
1 polymer ?
#
loop_
_entity_poly.entity_id
_entity_poly.type
_entity_poly.pdbx_seq_one_letter_code
_entity_poly.pdbx_strand_id
1 'polypeptide(L)'
;MKKIITLLCCLLSVVISIAQKSSSQNTLKHIAYTDEDSTVRLEALKKLTDQNAIKHVAFTDEDSIIRLAALEKLTDQNAIKHLAYTDKDNNIRLKAVKKLTDQNAIKHVAYTDENSFVKLVALDKLTNQNSIKHVAYTDEDNNVRLKAVKKLTDQNAIKHVAYTDENSFVKLVALDKLTDQNSIKHIAYTDEDNNVRLKAVKKLTDQNAIRHVAFTDEDSTIRLAALVKLTDQNSIKHIAKTDKEKKVRLKALELLN
;
A
#
# COMPACT_ATOMS: atom_id res chain seq x y z
N MET A 1 -42.86 -54.82 -7.56
CA MET A 1 -43.07 -54.11 -8.84
C MET A 1 -43.36 -52.61 -8.70
N LYS A 2 -44.42 -52.16 -8.01
CA LYS A 2 -44.76 -50.71 -7.89
C LYS A 2 -43.63 -49.80 -7.36
N LYS A 3 -42.87 -50.23 -6.33
CA LYS A 3 -41.73 -49.46 -5.80
C LYS A 3 -40.57 -49.32 -6.80
N ILE A 4 -40.30 -50.34 -7.61
CA ILE A 4 -39.23 -50.34 -8.62
C ILE A 4 -39.59 -49.42 -9.79
N ILE A 5 -40.84 -49.45 -10.25
CA ILE A 5 -41.34 -48.57 -11.34
C ILE A 5 -41.31 -47.10 -10.91
N THR A 6 -41.69 -46.81 -9.66
CA THR A 6 -41.66 -45.44 -9.11
C THR A 6 -40.21 -44.92 -9.04
N LEU A 7 -39.28 -45.75 -8.57
CA LEU A 7 -37.85 -45.40 -8.51
C LEU A 7 -37.26 -45.17 -9.91
N LEU A 8 -37.62 -45.99 -10.89
CA LEU A 8 -37.18 -45.83 -12.29
C LEU A 8 -37.72 -44.53 -12.92
N CYS A 9 -38.98 -44.18 -12.67
CA CYS A 9 -39.57 -42.93 -13.16
C CYS A 9 -38.91 -41.70 -12.52
N CYS A 10 -38.63 -41.74 -11.21
CA CYS A 10 -37.89 -40.69 -10.53
C CYS A 10 -36.48 -40.53 -11.14
N LEU A 11 -35.74 -41.63 -11.33
CA LEU A 11 -34.41 -41.61 -11.93
C LEU A 11 -34.45 -41.03 -13.36
N LEU A 12 -35.41 -41.43 -14.19
CA LEU A 12 -35.54 -40.92 -15.56
C LEU A 12 -35.85 -39.42 -15.59
N SER A 13 -36.73 -38.93 -14.72
CA SER A 13 -37.06 -37.50 -14.61
C SER A 13 -35.86 -36.64 -14.20
N VAL A 14 -35.02 -37.16 -13.27
CA VAL A 14 -33.77 -36.51 -12.85
C VAL A 14 -32.78 -36.45 -14.00
N VAL A 15 -32.61 -37.54 -14.76
CA VAL A 15 -31.69 -37.59 -15.92
C VAL A 15 -32.12 -36.60 -17.01
N ILE A 16 -33.41 -36.52 -17.34
CA ILE A 16 -33.93 -35.56 -18.34
C ILE A 16 -33.69 -34.11 -17.88
N SER A 17 -33.96 -33.80 -16.61
CA SER A 17 -33.73 -32.46 -16.06
C SER A 17 -32.24 -32.06 -16.11
N ILE A 18 -31.34 -32.98 -15.78
CA ILE A 18 -29.89 -32.77 -15.88
C ILE A 18 -29.47 -32.51 -17.33
N ALA A 19 -30.00 -33.27 -18.29
CA ALA A 19 -29.70 -33.09 -19.71
C ALA A 19 -30.18 -31.72 -20.25
N GLN A 20 -31.39 -31.29 -19.88
CA GLN A 20 -31.92 -29.97 -20.24
C GLN A 20 -31.09 -28.84 -19.63
N LYS A 21 -30.70 -28.95 -18.36
CA LYS A 21 -29.83 -27.96 -17.70
C LYS A 21 -28.46 -27.88 -18.37
N SER A 22 -27.88 -29.02 -18.73
CA SER A 22 -26.60 -29.08 -19.45
C SER A 22 -26.69 -28.43 -20.83
N SER A 23 -27.74 -28.75 -21.61
CA SER A 23 -28.00 -28.12 -22.91
C SER A 23 -28.15 -26.60 -22.79
N SER A 24 -28.89 -26.13 -21.78
CA SER A 24 -29.05 -24.69 -21.51
C SER A 24 -27.72 -24.00 -21.18
N GLN A 25 -26.85 -24.62 -20.38
CA GLN A 25 -25.54 -24.04 -20.05
C GLN A 25 -24.61 -23.97 -21.27
N ASN A 26 -24.68 -24.94 -22.19
CA ASN A 26 -23.92 -24.89 -23.45
C ASN A 26 -24.38 -23.74 -24.35
N THR A 27 -25.69 -23.50 -24.46
CA THR A 27 -26.22 -22.33 -25.19
C THR A 27 -25.78 -21.02 -24.55
N LEU A 28 -25.88 -20.90 -23.22
CA LEU A 28 -25.41 -19.71 -22.51
C LEU A 28 -23.91 -19.46 -22.70
N LYS A 29 -23.11 -20.54 -22.70
CA LYS A 29 -21.67 -20.46 -22.96
C LYS A 29 -21.40 -19.92 -24.36
N HIS A 30 -22.08 -20.46 -25.38
CA HIS A 30 -21.95 -19.97 -26.75
C HIS A 30 -22.28 -18.48 -26.85
N ILE A 31 -23.44 -18.06 -26.33
CA ILE A 31 -23.87 -16.65 -26.35
C ILE A 31 -22.85 -15.75 -25.63
N ALA A 32 -22.42 -16.14 -24.42
CA ALA A 32 -21.45 -15.36 -23.64
C ALA A 32 -20.09 -15.22 -24.34
N TYR A 33 -19.78 -16.05 -25.34
CA TYR A 33 -18.51 -16.03 -26.05
C TYR A 33 -18.57 -15.28 -27.37
N THR A 34 -19.71 -15.32 -28.06
CA THR A 34 -19.78 -14.96 -29.49
C THR A 34 -20.83 -13.92 -29.85
N ASP A 35 -21.76 -13.61 -28.96
CA ASP A 35 -22.79 -12.61 -29.28
C ASP A 35 -22.15 -11.22 -29.46
N GLU A 36 -22.57 -10.49 -30.49
CA GLU A 36 -21.99 -9.18 -30.82
C GLU A 36 -22.38 -8.11 -29.79
N ASP A 37 -23.54 -8.25 -29.14
CA ASP A 37 -24.02 -7.29 -28.14
C ASP A 37 -23.49 -7.62 -26.74
N SER A 38 -22.72 -6.69 -26.17
CA SER A 38 -22.12 -6.85 -24.84
C SER A 38 -23.17 -7.00 -23.72
N THR A 39 -24.36 -6.42 -23.88
CA THR A 39 -25.48 -6.60 -22.94
C THR A 39 -25.99 -8.03 -22.97
N VAL A 40 -26.12 -8.62 -24.16
CA VAL A 40 -26.56 -10.01 -24.32
C VAL A 40 -25.52 -10.98 -23.76
N ARG A 41 -24.22 -10.74 -24.05
CA ARG A 41 -23.12 -11.51 -23.45
C ARG A 41 -23.14 -11.43 -21.92
N LEU A 42 -23.34 -10.23 -21.35
CA LEU A 42 -23.41 -10.02 -19.91
C LEU A 42 -24.61 -10.77 -19.28
N GLU A 43 -25.79 -10.74 -19.91
CA GLU A 43 -26.95 -11.49 -19.43
C GLU A 43 -26.75 -13.01 -19.48
N ALA A 44 -26.07 -13.51 -20.52
CA ALA A 44 -25.66 -14.91 -20.58
C ALA A 44 -24.68 -15.26 -19.46
N LEU A 45 -23.64 -14.42 -19.26
CA LEU A 45 -22.68 -14.57 -18.17
C LEU A 45 -23.35 -14.57 -16.79
N LYS A 46 -24.32 -13.71 -16.54
CA LYS A 46 -25.08 -13.69 -15.27
C LYS A 46 -25.74 -15.04 -14.96
N LYS A 47 -26.18 -15.77 -16.00
CA LYS A 47 -26.83 -17.09 -15.89
C LYS A 47 -25.86 -18.28 -15.96
N LEU A 48 -24.59 -18.06 -16.33
CA LEU A 48 -23.57 -19.12 -16.34
C LEU A 48 -23.24 -19.60 -14.92
N THR A 49 -23.07 -20.91 -14.79
CA THR A 49 -22.62 -21.58 -13.55
C THR A 49 -21.31 -22.35 -13.73
N ASP A 50 -20.94 -22.67 -14.97
CA ASP A 50 -19.67 -23.35 -15.28
C ASP A 50 -18.48 -22.40 -15.07
N GLN A 51 -17.63 -22.74 -14.10
CA GLN A 51 -16.45 -21.94 -13.75
C GLN A 51 -15.41 -21.91 -14.89
N ASN A 52 -15.31 -22.94 -15.73
CA ASN A 52 -14.42 -22.89 -16.89
C ASN A 52 -14.94 -21.90 -17.94
N ALA A 53 -16.25 -21.83 -18.13
CA ALA A 53 -16.85 -20.86 -19.02
C ALA A 53 -16.71 -19.42 -18.50
N ILE A 54 -16.97 -19.21 -17.21
CA ILE A 54 -16.78 -17.90 -16.55
C ILE A 54 -15.31 -17.47 -16.63
N LYS A 55 -14.36 -18.39 -16.41
CA LYS A 55 -12.93 -18.12 -16.55
C LYS A 55 -12.55 -17.72 -17.97
N HIS A 56 -13.09 -18.38 -18.98
CA HIS A 56 -12.86 -18.01 -20.36
C HIS A 56 -13.31 -16.56 -20.61
N VAL A 57 -14.57 -16.24 -20.28
CA VAL A 57 -15.10 -14.87 -20.42
C VAL A 57 -14.25 -13.85 -19.67
N ALA A 58 -13.84 -14.15 -18.44
CA ALA A 58 -13.00 -13.26 -17.64
C ALA A 58 -11.65 -12.96 -18.31
N PHE A 59 -11.13 -13.86 -19.15
CA PHE A 59 -9.82 -13.71 -19.80
C PHE A 59 -9.92 -13.12 -21.20
N THR A 60 -11.03 -13.38 -21.91
CA THR A 60 -11.10 -13.15 -23.37
C THR A 60 -12.11 -12.10 -23.79
N ASP A 61 -13.11 -11.74 -22.98
CA ASP A 61 -14.09 -10.73 -23.41
C ASP A 61 -13.41 -9.38 -23.64
N GLU A 62 -13.75 -8.73 -24.75
CA GLU A 62 -13.19 -7.43 -25.13
C GLU A 62 -13.61 -6.32 -24.15
N ASP A 63 -14.81 -6.41 -23.59
CA ASP A 63 -15.44 -5.44 -22.71
C ASP A 63 -14.98 -5.67 -21.26
N SER A 64 -14.35 -4.65 -20.66
CA SER A 64 -13.86 -4.75 -19.29
C SER A 64 -14.97 -4.86 -18.25
N ILE A 65 -16.19 -4.38 -18.53
CA ILE A 65 -17.34 -4.55 -17.63
C ILE A 65 -17.72 -6.03 -17.56
N ILE A 66 -17.72 -6.74 -18.69
CA ILE A 66 -18.02 -8.17 -18.73
C ILE A 66 -16.90 -8.97 -18.05
N ARG A 67 -15.63 -8.67 -18.35
CA ARG A 67 -14.50 -9.33 -17.68
C ARG A 67 -14.54 -9.11 -16.17
N LEU A 68 -14.88 -7.90 -15.70
CA LEU A 68 -15.05 -7.59 -14.28
C LEU A 68 -16.20 -8.40 -13.67
N ALA A 69 -17.37 -8.48 -14.33
CA ALA A 69 -18.50 -9.28 -13.87
C ALA A 69 -18.14 -10.77 -13.78
N ALA A 70 -17.34 -11.28 -14.73
CA ALA A 70 -16.87 -12.65 -14.72
C ALA A 70 -15.88 -12.88 -13.55
N LEU A 71 -14.94 -11.96 -13.33
CA LEU A 71 -14.06 -11.96 -12.16
C LEU A 71 -14.83 -11.97 -10.84
N GLU A 72 -15.95 -11.23 -10.74
CA GLU A 72 -16.79 -11.25 -9.55
C GLU A 72 -17.39 -12.63 -9.26
N LYS A 73 -17.70 -13.40 -10.31
CA LYS A 73 -18.21 -14.78 -10.21
C LYS A 73 -17.13 -15.86 -10.06
N LEU A 74 -15.87 -15.54 -10.34
CA LEU A 74 -14.77 -16.49 -10.21
C LEU A 74 -14.49 -16.87 -8.75
N THR A 75 -14.25 -18.17 -8.54
CA THR A 75 -13.77 -18.73 -7.26
C THR A 75 -12.37 -19.35 -7.36
N ASP A 76 -11.90 -19.68 -8.56
CA ASP A 76 -10.55 -20.22 -8.80
C ASP A 76 -9.46 -19.16 -8.51
N GLN A 77 -8.69 -19.38 -7.44
CA GLN A 77 -7.61 -18.47 -7.04
C GLN A 77 -6.49 -18.38 -8.09
N ASN A 78 -6.26 -19.40 -8.91
CA ASN A 78 -5.27 -19.31 -9.99
C ASN A 78 -5.77 -18.41 -11.12
N ALA A 79 -7.06 -18.45 -11.45
CA ALA A 79 -7.66 -17.55 -12.42
C ALA A 79 -7.66 -16.10 -11.92
N ILE A 80 -8.01 -15.87 -10.65
CA ILE A 80 -7.96 -14.54 -10.02
C ILE A 80 -6.53 -14.00 -10.01
N LYS A 81 -5.53 -14.84 -9.67
CA LYS A 81 -4.12 -14.49 -9.72
C LYS A 81 -3.67 -14.10 -11.12
N HIS A 82 -4.08 -14.84 -12.14
CA HIS A 82 -3.77 -14.48 -13.53
C HIS A 82 -4.29 -13.08 -13.85
N LEU A 83 -5.57 -12.80 -13.57
CA LEU A 83 -6.16 -11.47 -13.81
C LEU A 83 -5.49 -10.36 -13.02
N ALA A 84 -5.10 -10.62 -11.77
CA ALA A 84 -4.36 -9.66 -10.95
C ALA A 84 -3.00 -9.29 -11.57
N TYR A 85 -2.41 -10.15 -12.39
CA TYR A 85 -1.11 -9.92 -13.01
C TYR A 85 -1.22 -9.35 -14.41
N THR A 86 -2.24 -9.75 -15.17
CA THR A 86 -2.22 -9.60 -16.64
C THR A 86 -3.36 -8.81 -17.23
N ASP A 87 -4.46 -8.52 -16.51
CA ASP A 87 -5.56 -7.77 -17.13
C ASP A 87 -5.10 -6.35 -17.52
N LYS A 88 -5.46 -5.94 -18.73
CA LYS A 88 -5.15 -4.59 -19.27
C LYS A 88 -5.82 -3.47 -18.49
N ASP A 89 -6.95 -3.74 -17.84
CA ASP A 89 -7.70 -2.78 -17.02
C ASP A 89 -7.24 -2.84 -15.56
N ASN A 90 -6.65 -1.76 -15.06
CA ASN A 90 -6.17 -1.67 -13.69
C ASN A 90 -7.30 -1.83 -12.65
N ASN A 91 -8.56 -1.53 -12.98
CA ASN A 91 -9.69 -1.77 -12.08
C ASN A 91 -9.97 -3.27 -11.89
N ILE A 92 -9.80 -4.06 -12.96
CA ILE A 92 -9.92 -5.53 -12.88
C ILE A 92 -8.76 -6.08 -12.05
N ARG A 93 -7.52 -5.65 -12.32
CA ARG A 93 -6.36 -6.05 -11.50
C ARG A 93 -6.57 -5.70 -10.03
N LEU A 94 -7.00 -4.48 -9.73
CA LEU A 94 -7.33 -4.03 -8.37
C LEU A 94 -8.39 -4.91 -7.70
N LYS A 95 -9.49 -5.22 -8.41
CA LYS A 95 -10.55 -6.10 -7.88
C LYS A 95 -10.03 -7.52 -7.66
N ALA A 96 -9.18 -8.02 -8.55
CA ALA A 96 -8.58 -9.34 -8.43
C ALA A 96 -7.67 -9.42 -7.19
N VAL A 97 -6.83 -8.41 -6.96
CA VAL A 97 -6.00 -8.29 -5.74
C VAL A 97 -6.84 -8.28 -4.49
N LYS A 98 -7.99 -7.57 -4.48
CA LYS A 98 -8.92 -7.61 -3.34
C LYS A 98 -9.42 -9.03 -3.06
N LYS A 99 -9.66 -9.84 -4.10
CA LYS A 99 -10.11 -11.24 -3.99
C LYS A 99 -8.98 -12.25 -3.71
N LEU A 100 -7.71 -11.88 -3.91
CA LEU A 100 -6.56 -12.76 -3.64
C LEU A 100 -6.41 -13.08 -2.15
N THR A 101 -6.03 -14.32 -1.87
CA THR A 101 -5.66 -14.79 -0.52
C THR A 101 -4.18 -15.20 -0.42
N ASP A 102 -3.56 -15.58 -1.54
CA ASP A 102 -2.15 -15.98 -1.60
C ASP A 102 -1.21 -14.78 -1.39
N GLN A 103 -0.44 -14.82 -0.30
CA GLN A 103 0.53 -13.77 0.05
C GLN A 103 1.68 -13.64 -0.95
N ASN A 104 2.07 -14.71 -1.64
CA ASN A 104 3.08 -14.61 -2.69
C ASN A 104 2.55 -13.88 -3.92
N ALA A 105 1.27 -14.10 -4.26
CA ALA A 105 0.64 -13.37 -5.35
C ALA A 105 0.44 -11.90 -5.01
N ILE A 106 -0.02 -11.59 -3.80
CA ILE A 106 -0.14 -10.21 -3.30
C ILE A 106 1.21 -9.51 -3.31
N LYS A 107 2.26 -10.18 -2.82
CA LYS A 107 3.64 -9.66 -2.86
C LYS A 107 4.10 -9.35 -4.29
N HIS A 108 3.85 -10.26 -5.24
CA HIS A 108 4.23 -10.04 -6.64
C HIS A 108 3.58 -8.77 -7.20
N VAL A 109 2.28 -8.59 -7.00
CA VAL A 109 1.58 -7.37 -7.44
C VAL A 109 2.13 -6.13 -6.76
N ALA A 110 2.35 -6.17 -5.45
CA ALA A 110 2.89 -5.03 -4.70
C ALA A 110 4.27 -4.59 -5.21
N TYR A 111 5.04 -5.49 -5.82
CA TYR A 111 6.37 -5.20 -6.35
C TYR A 111 6.37 -4.75 -7.80
N THR A 112 5.43 -5.25 -8.61
CA THR A 112 5.58 -5.25 -10.07
C THR A 112 4.46 -4.54 -10.83
N ASP A 113 3.31 -4.26 -10.21
CA ASP A 113 2.21 -3.64 -10.94
C ASP A 113 2.52 -2.18 -11.30
N GLU A 114 2.66 -1.90 -12.60
CA GLU A 114 1.96 -0.81 -13.28
C GLU A 114 1.60 0.43 -12.48
N ASN A 115 0.46 0.26 -11.83
CA ASN A 115 -0.39 1.29 -11.33
C ASN A 115 -0.24 1.34 -9.81
N SER A 116 0.14 2.51 -9.31
CA SER A 116 0.39 2.70 -7.88
C SER A 116 -0.85 2.44 -7.01
N PHE A 117 -2.08 2.64 -7.51
CA PHE A 117 -3.29 2.27 -6.76
C PHE A 117 -3.42 0.74 -6.59
N VAL A 118 -3.06 -0.04 -7.60
CA VAL A 118 -3.07 -1.51 -7.49
C VAL A 118 -1.99 -1.97 -6.51
N LYS A 119 -0.77 -1.40 -6.58
CA LYS A 119 0.31 -1.64 -5.60
C LYS A 119 -0.14 -1.30 -4.18
N LEU A 120 -0.79 -0.16 -3.96
CA LEU A 120 -1.27 0.27 -2.65
C LEU A 120 -2.29 -0.72 -2.06
N VAL A 121 -3.22 -1.24 -2.88
CA VAL A 121 -4.19 -2.26 -2.45
C VAL A 121 -3.50 -3.58 -2.11
N ALA A 122 -2.50 -3.99 -2.89
CA ALA A 122 -1.70 -5.17 -2.59
C ALA A 122 -0.93 -4.99 -1.28
N LEU A 123 -0.29 -3.84 -1.10
CA LEU A 123 0.45 -3.48 0.10
C LEU A 123 -0.44 -3.43 1.34
N ASP A 124 -1.71 -3.02 1.22
CA ASP A 124 -2.68 -3.07 2.31
C ASP A 124 -2.92 -4.50 2.82
N LYS A 125 -2.96 -5.48 1.90
CA LYS A 125 -3.14 -6.90 2.21
C LYS A 125 -1.85 -7.64 2.59
N LEU A 126 -0.69 -7.05 2.30
CA LEU A 126 0.60 -7.64 2.58
C LEU A 126 0.90 -7.62 4.09
N THR A 127 1.32 -8.75 4.65
CA THR A 127 1.60 -8.89 6.09
C THR A 127 3.07 -9.17 6.41
N ASN A 128 3.81 -9.73 5.45
CA ASN A 128 5.22 -10.05 5.64
C ASN A 128 6.09 -8.78 5.74
N GLN A 129 6.75 -8.58 6.88
CA GLN A 129 7.57 -7.38 7.14
C GLN A 129 8.79 -7.27 6.22
N ASN A 130 9.40 -8.37 5.78
CA ASN A 130 10.51 -8.30 4.81
C ASN A 130 10.03 -7.81 3.45
N SER A 131 8.83 -8.18 3.04
CA SER A 131 8.25 -7.70 1.79
C SER A 131 7.81 -6.24 1.88
N ILE A 132 7.23 -5.81 3.00
CA ILE A 132 6.91 -4.40 3.25
C ILE A 132 8.20 -3.56 3.26
N LYS A 133 9.27 -4.06 3.89
CA LYS A 133 10.59 -3.42 3.90
C LYS A 133 11.16 -3.26 2.50
N HIS A 134 11.06 -4.28 1.65
CA HIS A 134 11.49 -4.18 0.26
C HIS A 134 10.77 -3.03 -0.46
N VAL A 135 9.43 -2.98 -0.39
CA VAL A 135 8.63 -1.91 -1.00
C VAL A 135 9.01 -0.53 -0.44
N ALA A 136 9.22 -0.41 0.87
CA ALA A 136 9.64 0.84 1.50
C ALA A 136 11.01 1.34 1.02
N TYR A 137 11.87 0.45 0.53
CA TYR A 137 13.23 0.79 0.10
C TYR A 137 13.33 1.04 -1.40
N THR A 138 12.51 0.37 -2.21
CA THR A 138 12.78 0.24 -3.64
C THR A 138 11.65 0.69 -4.56
N ASP A 139 10.44 0.95 -4.06
CA ASP A 139 9.36 1.39 -4.96
C ASP A 139 9.64 2.80 -5.50
N GLU A 140 9.43 3.01 -6.79
CA GLU A 140 9.67 4.29 -7.46
C GLU A 140 8.66 5.36 -7.03
N ASP A 141 7.42 4.97 -6.68
CA ASP A 141 6.38 5.89 -6.24
C ASP A 141 6.52 6.17 -4.74
N ASN A 142 6.79 7.43 -4.39
CA ASN A 142 6.97 7.86 -3.01
C ASN A 142 5.71 7.65 -2.14
N ASN A 143 4.50 7.64 -2.71
CA ASN A 143 3.27 7.32 -1.98
C ASN A 143 3.21 5.84 -1.60
N VAL A 144 3.69 4.96 -2.48
CA VAL A 144 3.80 3.52 -2.21
C VAL A 144 4.85 3.28 -1.11
N ARG A 145 6.03 3.90 -1.22
CA ARG A 145 7.05 3.86 -0.15
C ARG A 145 6.50 4.39 1.18
N LEU A 146 5.83 5.55 1.16
CA LEU A 146 5.22 6.15 2.35
C LEU A 146 4.21 5.22 3.02
N LYS A 147 3.35 4.55 2.24
CA LYS A 147 2.41 3.54 2.76
C LYS A 147 3.16 2.37 3.38
N ALA A 148 4.25 1.91 2.79
CA ALA A 148 5.05 0.81 3.31
C ALA A 148 5.71 1.18 4.64
N VAL A 149 6.30 2.38 4.74
CA VAL A 149 6.89 2.92 5.99
C VAL A 149 5.85 3.01 7.11
N LYS A 150 4.63 3.46 6.79
CA LYS A 150 3.51 3.45 7.76
C LYS A 150 3.22 2.04 8.30
N LYS A 151 3.45 0.99 7.52
CA LYS A 151 3.27 -0.42 7.93
C LYS A 151 4.50 -1.08 8.56
N LEU A 152 5.68 -0.48 8.46
CA LEU A 152 6.91 -1.03 9.06
C LEU A 152 6.83 -1.04 10.59
N THR A 153 7.35 -2.10 11.21
CA THR A 153 7.53 -2.19 12.67
C THR A 153 9.00 -2.33 13.07
N ASP A 154 9.87 -2.76 12.16
CA ASP A 154 11.31 -2.92 12.39
C ASP A 154 12.00 -1.54 12.47
N GLN A 155 12.58 -1.23 13.63
CA GLN A 155 13.29 0.04 13.87
C GLN A 155 14.54 0.20 13.01
N ASN A 156 15.23 -0.88 12.62
CA ASN A 156 16.36 -0.79 11.70
C ASN A 156 15.90 -0.40 10.30
N ALA A 157 14.75 -0.92 9.86
CA ALA A 157 14.18 -0.56 8.58
C ALA A 157 13.66 0.88 8.55
N ILE A 158 12.99 1.31 9.63
CA ILE A 158 12.53 2.69 9.80
C ILE A 158 13.72 3.65 9.81
N LYS A 159 14.78 3.33 10.55
CA LYS A 159 16.03 4.10 10.58
C LYS A 159 16.64 4.23 9.18
N HIS A 160 16.72 3.13 8.43
CA HIS A 160 17.28 3.15 7.07
C HIS A 160 16.53 4.16 6.21
N VAL A 161 15.20 4.06 6.14
CA VAL A 161 14.38 5.00 5.36
C VAL A 161 14.55 6.44 5.83
N ALA A 162 14.56 6.68 7.15
CA ALA A 162 14.75 8.03 7.70
C ALA A 162 16.09 8.66 7.30
N TYR A 163 17.10 7.84 6.99
CA TYR A 163 18.42 8.30 6.56
C TYR A 163 18.51 8.47 5.04
N THR A 164 17.93 7.53 4.29
CA THR A 164 18.30 7.32 2.88
C THR A 164 17.22 7.67 1.87
N ASP A 165 15.95 7.81 2.25
CA ASP A 165 14.90 8.09 1.26
C ASP A 165 15.08 9.48 0.64
N GLU A 166 15.09 9.56 -0.68
CA GLU A 166 15.23 10.83 -1.42
C GLU A 166 14.08 11.83 -1.14
N ASN A 167 12.91 11.33 -0.76
CA ASN A 167 11.72 12.14 -0.55
C ASN A 167 11.59 12.53 0.93
N SER A 168 11.65 13.83 1.21
CA SER A 168 11.61 14.33 2.58
C SER A 168 10.29 14.02 3.30
N PHE A 169 9.15 13.87 2.61
CA PHE A 169 7.92 13.42 3.25
C PHE A 169 8.02 11.96 3.74
N VAL A 170 8.67 11.09 2.97
CA VAL A 170 8.89 9.70 3.39
C VAL A 170 9.85 9.65 4.59
N LYS A 171 10.94 10.41 4.54
CA LYS A 171 11.86 10.58 5.68
C LYS A 171 11.14 11.07 6.94
N LEU A 172 10.28 12.08 6.83
CA LEU A 172 9.52 12.63 7.95
C LEU A 172 8.60 11.58 8.59
N VAL A 173 7.93 10.75 7.79
CA VAL A 173 7.07 9.67 8.30
C VAL A 173 7.91 8.58 8.98
N ALA A 174 9.08 8.25 8.44
CA ALA A 174 9.99 7.31 9.08
C ALA A 174 10.52 7.87 10.42
N LEU A 175 10.96 9.13 10.41
CA LEU A 175 11.43 9.84 11.59
C LEU A 175 10.34 9.95 12.67
N ASP A 176 9.06 10.10 12.30
CA ASP A 176 7.95 10.07 13.24
C ASP A 176 7.86 8.76 14.02
N LYS A 177 8.18 7.64 13.36
CA LYS A 177 8.17 6.29 13.95
C LYS A 177 9.48 5.88 14.62
N LEU A 178 10.57 6.59 14.34
CA LEU A 178 11.88 6.31 14.88
C LEU A 178 11.95 6.67 16.38
N THR A 179 12.48 5.76 17.19
CA THR A 179 12.62 5.95 18.65
C THR A 179 14.07 6.06 19.12
N ASP A 180 15.03 5.57 18.35
CA ASP A 180 16.45 5.60 18.72
C ASP A 180 17.00 7.03 18.72
N GLN A 181 17.36 7.54 19.91
CA GLN A 181 17.83 8.91 20.09
C GLN A 181 19.18 9.16 19.42
N ASN A 182 20.04 8.15 19.28
CA ASN A 182 21.30 8.31 18.54
C ASN A 182 21.06 8.55 17.06
N SER A 183 20.10 7.84 16.47
CA SER A 183 19.72 8.03 15.08
C SER A 183 18.99 9.35 14.85
N ILE A 184 18.10 9.76 15.75
CA ILE A 184 17.44 11.08 15.71
C ILE A 184 18.49 12.20 15.80
N LYS A 185 19.48 12.07 16.68
CA LYS A 185 20.61 13.00 16.79
C LYS A 185 21.41 13.11 15.49
N HIS A 186 21.72 11.98 14.86
CA HIS A 186 22.42 11.99 13.58
C HIS A 186 21.63 12.77 12.53
N ILE A 187 20.33 12.47 12.36
CA ILE A 187 19.45 13.17 11.41
C ILE A 187 19.39 14.68 11.71
N ALA A 188 19.27 15.06 12.98
CA ALA A 188 19.25 16.46 13.40
C ALA A 188 20.53 17.23 13.04
N TYR A 189 21.66 16.53 12.87
CA TYR A 189 22.95 17.13 12.55
C TYR A 189 23.23 17.15 11.04
N THR A 190 22.76 16.15 10.31
CA THR A 190 23.30 15.85 8.97
C THR A 190 22.27 15.82 7.85
N ASP A 191 20.97 15.78 8.12
CA ASP A 191 19.99 15.74 7.02
C ASP A 191 20.01 17.05 6.22
N GLU A 192 19.99 16.96 4.90
CA GLU A 192 20.05 18.13 4.01
C GLU A 192 18.74 18.93 4.04
N ASP A 193 17.60 18.30 4.32
CA ASP A 193 16.29 18.96 4.37
C ASP A 193 16.05 19.60 5.75
N ASN A 194 15.87 20.92 5.76
CA ASN A 194 15.66 21.69 6.98
C ASN A 194 14.41 21.25 7.77
N ASN A 195 13.34 20.79 7.10
CA ASN A 195 12.14 20.29 7.77
C ASN A 195 12.41 18.95 8.47
N VAL A 196 13.21 18.09 7.86
CA VAL A 196 13.63 16.81 8.46
C VAL A 196 14.50 17.07 9.69
N ARG A 197 15.51 17.94 9.59
CA ARG A 197 16.33 18.37 10.75
C ARG A 197 15.46 19.00 11.85
N LEU A 198 14.58 19.93 11.49
CA LEU A 198 13.66 20.58 12.44
C LEU A 198 12.79 19.56 13.19
N LYS A 199 12.26 18.56 12.48
CA LYS A 199 11.47 17.47 13.08
C LYS A 199 12.33 16.65 14.04
N ALA A 200 13.57 16.34 13.67
CA ALA A 200 14.48 15.59 14.51
C ALA A 200 14.81 16.35 15.81
N VAL A 201 15.10 17.65 15.71
CA VAL A 201 15.32 18.53 16.87
C VAL A 201 14.12 18.57 17.80
N LYS A 202 12.91 18.64 17.25
CA LYS A 202 11.67 18.54 18.04
C LYS A 202 11.55 17.21 18.79
N LYS A 203 12.12 16.11 18.27
CA LYS A 203 12.15 14.79 18.93
C LYS A 203 13.35 14.54 19.85
N LEU A 204 14.41 15.35 19.79
CA LEU A 204 15.57 15.18 20.66
C LEU A 204 15.25 15.35 22.14
N THR A 205 15.85 14.52 22.98
CA THR A 205 15.79 14.65 24.46
C THR A 205 17.15 14.92 25.09
N ASP A 206 18.24 14.60 24.39
CA ASP A 206 19.61 14.82 24.87
C ASP A 206 19.97 16.31 24.84
N GLN A 207 20.26 16.89 26.01
CA GLN A 207 20.59 18.31 26.14
C GLN A 207 21.92 18.71 25.48
N ASN A 208 22.90 17.80 25.39
CA ASN A 208 24.14 18.08 24.66
C ASN A 208 23.88 18.15 23.16
N ALA A 209 23.01 17.28 22.64
CA ALA A 209 22.62 17.31 21.24
C ALA A 209 21.80 18.55 20.89
N ILE A 210 20.84 18.90 21.74
CA ILE A 210 20.05 20.14 21.60
C ILE A 210 20.97 21.36 21.63
N ARG A 211 21.91 21.41 22.59
CA ARG A 211 22.91 22.48 22.67
C ARG A 211 23.75 22.57 21.40
N HIS A 212 24.23 21.45 20.88
CA HIS A 212 25.01 21.43 19.64
C HIS A 212 24.24 22.10 18.50
N VAL A 213 23.03 21.63 18.22
CA VAL A 213 22.17 22.21 17.16
C VAL A 213 21.92 23.69 17.38
N ALA A 214 21.60 24.12 18.61
CA ALA A 214 21.34 25.52 18.93
C ALA A 214 22.52 26.45 18.62
N PHE A 215 23.75 25.92 18.59
CA PHE A 215 24.97 26.67 18.31
C PHE A 215 25.40 26.56 16.85
N THR A 216 25.16 25.41 16.21
CA THR A 216 25.85 25.07 14.95
C THR A 216 24.95 24.97 13.73
N ASP A 217 23.63 24.76 13.87
CA ASP A 217 22.77 24.60 12.68
C ASP A 217 22.79 25.89 11.85
N GLU A 218 22.90 25.75 10.53
CA GLU A 218 22.96 26.88 9.61
C GLU A 218 21.65 27.68 9.58
N ASP A 219 20.50 26.99 9.74
CA ASP A 219 19.16 27.54 9.68
C ASP A 219 18.74 28.07 11.04
N SER A 220 18.38 29.35 11.07
CA SER A 220 18.00 30.04 12.31
C SER A 220 16.71 29.52 12.93
N THR A 221 15.79 28.98 12.14
CA THR A 221 14.54 28.36 12.62
C THR A 221 14.85 27.09 13.40
N ILE A 222 15.83 26.31 12.94
CA ILE A 222 16.27 25.09 13.63
C ILE A 222 17.03 25.43 14.91
N ARG A 223 17.96 26.40 14.86
CA ARG A 223 18.63 26.91 16.07
C ARG A 223 17.63 27.43 17.09
N LEU A 224 16.62 28.17 16.65
CA LEU A 224 15.54 28.66 17.52
C LEU A 224 14.75 27.51 18.15
N ALA A 225 14.41 26.47 17.38
CA ALA A 225 13.70 25.30 17.88
C ALA A 225 14.52 24.50 18.90
N ALA A 226 15.85 24.45 18.74
CA ALA A 226 16.75 23.87 19.72
C ALA A 226 16.88 24.75 20.98
N LEU A 227 17.04 26.07 20.81
CA LEU A 227 17.14 27.04 21.90
C LEU A 227 15.94 26.96 22.86
N VAL A 228 14.71 26.87 22.35
CA VAL A 228 13.51 26.78 23.21
C VAL A 228 13.42 25.46 24.01
N LYS A 229 14.23 24.45 23.66
CA LYS A 229 14.32 23.17 24.39
C LYS A 229 15.52 23.10 25.33
N LEU A 230 16.40 24.09 25.28
CA LEU A 230 17.64 24.12 26.05
C LEU A 230 17.35 24.54 27.49
N THR A 231 17.89 23.81 28.45
CA THR A 231 17.71 24.12 29.88
C THR A 231 18.92 24.79 30.52
N ASP A 232 20.09 24.71 29.88
CA ASP A 232 21.34 25.29 30.41
C ASP A 232 21.39 26.82 30.21
N GLN A 233 21.28 27.56 31.31
CA GLN A 233 21.27 29.02 31.33
C GLN A 233 22.56 29.65 30.80
N ASN A 234 23.71 29.00 30.99
CA ASN A 234 24.98 29.50 30.45
C ASN A 234 25.00 29.46 28.92
N SER A 235 24.50 28.37 28.33
CA SER A 235 24.36 28.24 26.89
C SER A 235 23.33 29.22 26.31
N ILE A 236 22.19 29.42 26.98
CA ILE A 236 21.20 30.44 26.57
C ILE A 236 21.83 31.84 26.59
N LYS A 237 22.55 32.19 27.66
CA LYS A 237 23.26 33.47 27.77
C LYS A 237 24.32 33.66 26.70
N HIS A 238 25.01 32.58 26.31
CA HIS A 238 25.95 32.61 25.21
C HIS A 238 25.24 32.93 23.89
N ILE A 239 24.18 32.18 23.55
CA ILE A 239 23.39 32.38 22.32
C ILE A 239 22.83 33.80 22.25
N ALA A 240 22.31 34.34 23.36
CA ALA A 240 21.82 35.72 23.42
C ALA A 240 22.87 36.77 23.00
N LYS A 241 24.16 36.49 23.22
CA LYS A 241 25.28 37.36 22.86
C LYS A 241 25.82 37.09 21.46
N THR A 242 25.84 35.84 21.02
CA THR A 242 26.67 35.41 19.88
C THR A 242 25.91 34.91 18.67
N ASP A 243 24.62 34.55 18.76
CA ASP A 243 23.90 34.05 17.57
C ASP A 243 23.88 35.12 16.47
N LYS A 244 24.12 34.71 15.22
CA LYS A 244 24.12 35.63 14.07
C LYS A 244 22.76 36.30 13.84
N GLU A 245 21.66 35.61 14.14
CA GLU A 245 20.32 36.11 13.91
C GLU A 245 19.71 36.85 15.10
N LYS A 246 19.24 38.09 14.83
CA LYS A 246 18.61 38.95 15.85
C LYS A 246 17.43 38.25 16.53
N LYS A 247 16.60 37.52 15.77
CA LYS A 247 15.42 36.83 16.30
C LYS A 247 15.79 35.75 17.31
N VAL A 248 16.88 35.01 17.07
CA VAL A 248 17.37 33.97 17.98
C VAL A 248 17.92 34.61 19.25
N ARG A 249 18.71 35.69 19.13
CA ARG A 249 19.21 36.44 20.28
C ARG A 249 18.09 37.01 21.15
N LEU A 250 17.06 37.60 20.55
CA LEU A 250 15.90 38.10 21.28
C LEU A 250 15.17 36.98 22.02
N LYS A 251 14.95 35.83 21.38
CA LYS A 251 14.32 34.69 22.05
C LYS A 251 15.18 34.16 23.21
N ALA A 252 16.49 34.17 23.07
CA ALA A 252 17.39 33.77 24.16
C ALA A 252 17.29 34.72 25.35
N LEU A 253 17.21 36.04 25.11
CA LEU A 253 16.98 37.03 26.18
C LEU A 253 15.64 36.81 26.90
N GLU A 254 14.57 36.47 26.17
CA GLU A 254 13.27 36.13 26.78
C GLU A 254 13.31 34.89 27.67
N LEU A 255 14.27 33.98 27.44
CA LEU A 255 14.44 32.74 28.21
C LEU A 255 15.38 32.91 29.41
N LEU A 256 16.07 34.06 29.52
CA LEU A 256 16.86 34.46 30.68
C LEU A 256 15.95 35.25 31.61
N ASN A 257 15.54 34.62 32.71
CA ASN A 257 14.93 35.34 33.85
C ASN A 257 16.02 36.02 34.67
#